data_AF-A0AAD5MIF3-F1
#
_entry.id   AF-A0AAD5MIF3-F1
#
_cell.length_a   1.000
_cell.length_b   1.000
_cell.length_c   1.000
_cell.angle_alpha   90.00
_cell.angle_beta   90.00
_cell.angle_gamma   90.00
#
_symmetry.space_group_name_H-M   'P 1'
#
loop_
_entity.id
_entity.type
_entity.pdbx_description
1 polymer ?
#
loop_
_entity_poly.entity_id
_entity_poly.type
_entity_poly.pdbx_seq_one_letter_code
_entity_poly.pdbx_strand_id
1 'polypeptide(L)'
;MKVITEEILSSGDAIWWADSGEYVAYLRFDDRLVSRIYIPKYHRRSQYPQYEGIPYPKAGVGENPLITLYIWKVANKKSMIVEPPSELTEINQ
;
A
#
# COMPACT_ATOMS: atom_id res chain seq x y z
N MET A 1 -0.63 -4.81 -2.89
CA MET A 1 -0.89 -4.52 -1.46
C MET A 1 -0.22 -5.51 -0.49
N LYS A 2 -0.30 -6.83 -0.68
CA LYS A 2 0.08 -7.85 0.33
C LYS A 2 1.49 -7.71 0.93
N VAL A 3 2.50 -7.42 0.12
CA VAL A 3 3.90 -7.24 0.59
C VAL A 3 4.03 -6.07 1.56
N ILE A 4 3.32 -4.95 1.35
CA ILE A 4 3.45 -3.78 2.23
C ILE A 4 2.92 -4.06 3.63
N THR A 5 1.78 -4.75 3.74
CA THR A 5 1.19 -5.08 5.03
C THR A 5 2.03 -6.10 5.80
N GLU A 6 2.57 -7.10 5.11
CA GLU A 6 3.27 -8.22 5.76
C GLU A 6 4.76 -7.93 6.03
N GLU A 7 5.45 -7.25 5.11
CA GLU A 7 6.91 -7.09 5.17
C GLU A 7 7.36 -5.68 5.59
N ILE A 8 6.58 -4.63 5.27
CA ILE A 8 6.99 -3.24 5.53
C ILE A 8 6.33 -2.68 6.78
N LEU A 9 4.99 -2.72 6.85
CA LEU A 9 4.23 -2.16 7.98
C LEU A 9 4.07 -3.15 9.13
N SER A 10 4.21 -4.45 8.86
CA SER A 10 3.88 -5.53 9.81
C SER A 10 2.48 -5.37 10.45
N SER A 11 1.57 -4.70 9.74
CA SER A 11 0.22 -4.33 10.18
C SER A 11 -0.69 -4.17 8.96
N GLY A 12 -1.99 -4.38 9.19
CA GLY A 12 -3.04 -4.05 8.22
C GLY A 12 -3.38 -2.55 8.21
N ASP A 13 -2.87 -1.78 9.16
CA ASP A 13 -3.15 -0.36 9.31
C ASP A 13 -2.23 0.48 8.42
N ALA A 14 -2.85 1.27 7.55
CA ALA A 14 -2.16 2.25 6.70
C ALA A 14 -2.78 3.66 6.85
N ILE A 15 -3.45 3.89 7.98
CA ILE A 15 -4.19 5.11 8.33
C ILE A 15 -3.91 5.43 9.80
N TRP A 16 -3.63 6.70 10.10
CA TRP A 16 -3.35 7.20 11.45
C TRP A 16 -4.06 8.53 11.69
N TRP A 17 -4.76 8.62 12.82
CA TRP A 17 -5.41 9.86 13.25
C TRP A 17 -4.45 10.71 14.06
N ALA A 18 -4.49 12.03 13.87
CA ALA A 18 -3.90 12.94 14.84
C ALA A 18 -4.71 12.91 16.14
N ASP A 19 -4.06 13.08 17.29
CA ASP A 19 -4.74 13.10 18.60
C ASP A 19 -5.80 14.21 18.69
N SER A 20 -5.61 15.31 17.97
CA SER A 20 -6.59 16.40 17.87
C SER A 20 -7.84 16.02 17.07
N GLY A 21 -7.81 14.94 16.29
CA GLY A 21 -8.85 14.54 15.35
C GLY A 21 -8.96 15.43 14.11
N GLU A 22 -8.12 16.45 13.97
CA GLU A 22 -8.19 17.41 12.85
C GLU A 22 -7.55 16.88 11.55
N TYR A 23 -6.67 15.89 11.67
CA TYR A 23 -5.90 15.34 10.57
C TYR A 23 -5.91 13.82 10.56
N VAL A 24 -5.84 13.26 9.35
CA VAL A 24 -5.64 11.84 9.10
C VAL A 24 -4.47 11.66 8.15
N ALA A 25 -3.45 10.94 8.57
CA ALA A 25 -2.40 10.48 7.67
C ALA A 25 -2.82 9.13 7.06
N TYR A 26 -2.56 8.93 5.78
CA TYR A 26 -2.79 7.63 5.14
C TYR A 26 -1.84 7.39 3.97
N LEU A 27 -1.54 6.12 3.70
CA LEU A 27 -0.77 5.72 2.53
C LEU A 27 -1.68 5.39 1.36
N ARG A 28 -1.33 5.90 0.17
CA ARG A 28 -1.88 5.46 -1.10
C ARG A 28 -0.90 4.51 -1.75
N PHE A 29 -1.39 3.33 -2.12
CA PHE A 29 -0.61 2.31 -2.83
C PHE A 29 -1.04 2.28 -4.29
N ASP A 30 -0.07 2.31 -5.20
CA ASP A 30 -0.28 2.08 -6.63
C ASP A 30 0.51 0.85 -7.06
N ASP A 31 -0.21 -0.26 -7.27
CA ASP A 31 0.36 -1.55 -7.65
C ASP A 31 -0.03 -1.95 -9.09
N ARG A 32 -0.41 -0.99 -9.94
CA ARG A 32 -0.83 -1.24 -11.34
C ARG A 32 0.26 -1.88 -12.20
N LEU A 33 1.52 -1.57 -11.93
CA LEU A 33 2.68 -2.10 -12.67
C LEU A 33 3.29 -3.35 -12.00
N VAL A 34 2.80 -3.71 -10.81
CA VAL A 34 3.37 -4.80 -10.02
C VAL A 34 2.87 -6.14 -10.55
N SER A 35 3.81 -7.07 -10.76
CA SER A 35 3.48 -8.43 -11.20
C SER A 35 2.54 -9.13 -10.22
N ARG A 36 1.66 -9.99 -10.75
CA ARG A 36 0.66 -10.72 -9.96
C ARG A 36 0.97 -12.21 -9.90
N ILE A 37 0.71 -12.80 -8.74
CA ILE A 37 0.61 -14.26 -8.59
C ILE A 37 -0.87 -14.65 -8.52
N TYR A 38 -1.19 -15.85 -9.00
CA TYR A 38 -2.57 -16.35 -9.04
C TYR A 38 -2.72 -17.51 -8.07
N ILE A 39 -3.63 -17.35 -7.10
CA ILE A 39 -3.92 -18.37 -6.10
C ILE A 39 -5.23 -19.07 -6.49
N PRO A 40 -5.23 -20.42 -6.63
CA PRO A 40 -6.46 -21.15 -6.90
C PRO A 40 -7.37 -21.16 -5.66
N LYS A 41 -8.63 -20.78 -5.85
CA LYS A 41 -9.72 -20.86 -4.88
C LYS A 41 -10.70 -21.96 -5.29
N TYR A 42 -10.93 -22.89 -4.38
CA TYR A 42 -11.85 -24.01 -4.56
C TYR A 42 -13.15 -23.72 -3.79
N HIS A 43 -14.27 -23.67 -4.51
CA HIS A 43 -15.57 -23.41 -3.93
C HIS A 43 -16.47 -24.64 -4.04
N ARG A 44 -17.16 -25.00 -2.94
CA ARG A 44 -18.03 -26.21 -2.88
C ARG A 44 -19.10 -26.29 -3.97
N ARG A 45 -19.51 -25.16 -4.55
CA ARG A 45 -20.55 -25.07 -5.59
C ARG A 45 -19.98 -24.79 -7.00
N SER A 46 -18.66 -24.82 -7.18
CA SER A 46 -18.02 -24.57 -8.47
C SER A 46 -17.32 -25.84 -8.94
N GLN A 47 -17.59 -26.27 -10.17
CA GLN A 47 -16.95 -27.45 -10.76
C GLN A 47 -15.47 -27.19 -11.10
N TYR A 48 -15.13 -25.93 -11.40
CA TYR A 48 -13.77 -25.52 -11.74
C TYR A 48 -13.19 -24.57 -10.69
N PRO A 49 -11.86 -24.64 -10.44
CA PRO A 49 -11.18 -23.67 -9.59
C PRO A 49 -11.29 -22.27 -10.16
N GLN A 50 -11.40 -21.29 -9.26
CA GLN A 50 -11.29 -19.87 -9.61
C GLN A 50 -9.89 -19.39 -9.24
N TYR A 51 -9.38 -18.35 -9.90
CA TYR A 51 -8.06 -17.81 -9.60
C TYR A 51 -8.19 -16.38 -9.09
N GLU A 52 -7.59 -16.10 -7.93
CA GLU A 52 -7.45 -14.75 -7.42
C GLU A 52 -6.03 -14.26 -7.71
N GLY A 53 -5.92 -13.20 -8.50
CA GLY A 53 -4.64 -12.54 -8.79
C GLY A 53 -4.31 -11.49 -7.74
N ILE A 54 -3.23 -11.67 -6.99
CA ILE A 54 -2.74 -10.70 -6.01
C ILE A 54 -1.41 -10.08 -6.45
N PRO A 55 -1.23 -8.75 -6.36
CA PRO A 55 0.05 -8.09 -6.62
C PRO A 55 1.10 -8.56 -5.60
N TYR A 56 2.20 -9.12 -6.11
CA TYR A 56 3.28 -9.69 -5.32
C TYR A 56 4.61 -9.56 -6.09
N PRO A 57 5.42 -8.53 -5.84
CA PRO A 57 6.74 -8.40 -6.44
C PRO A 57 7.66 -9.50 -5.87
N LYS A 58 8.22 -10.34 -6.74
CA LYS A 58 9.26 -11.31 -6.33
C LYS A 58 10.61 -10.60 -6.20
N ALA A 59 11.53 -11.20 -5.44
CA ALA A 59 12.91 -10.72 -5.35
C ALA A 59 13.54 -10.54 -6.74
N GLY A 60 14.21 -9.41 -6.95
CA GLY A 60 14.87 -9.07 -8.21
C GLY A 60 13.96 -8.52 -9.32
N VAL A 61 12.67 -8.29 -9.05
CA VAL A 61 11.76 -7.60 -9.98
C VAL A 61 11.91 -6.08 -9.83
N GLY A 62 11.97 -5.36 -10.96
CA GLY A 62 12.16 -3.90 -10.96
C GLY A 62 10.94 -3.07 -10.56
N GLU A 63 9.74 -3.65 -10.68
CA GLU A 63 8.46 -2.95 -10.45
C GLU A 63 7.89 -3.25 -9.06
N ASN A 64 8.14 -2.34 -8.11
CA ASN A 64 7.55 -2.35 -6.78
C ASN A 64 6.30 -1.45 -6.71
N PRO A 65 5.39 -1.67 -5.74
CA PRO A 65 4.29 -0.75 -5.51
C PRO A 65 4.80 0.66 -5.25
N LEU A 66 4.24 1.66 -5.92
CA LEU A 66 4.52 3.06 -5.61
C LEU A 66 3.66 3.47 -4.41
N ILE A 67 4.29 4.20 -3.48
CA ILE A 67 3.67 4.62 -2.23
C ILE A 67 3.71 6.13 -2.14
N THR A 68 2.59 6.73 -1.78
CA THR A 68 2.51 8.18 -1.51
C THR A 68 1.83 8.39 -0.16
N LEU A 69 2.48 9.15 0.72
CA LEU A 69 1.92 9.56 2.00
C LEU A 69 1.07 10.83 1.81
N TYR A 70 -0.16 10.78 2.32
CA TYR A 70 -1.06 11.91 2.33
C TYR A 70 -1.42 12.30 3.75
N ILE A 71 -1.61 13.60 3.97
CA ILE A 71 -2.29 14.14 5.15
C ILE A 71 -3.60 14.78 4.70
N TRP A 72 -4.71 14.29 5.24
CA TRP A 72 -6.04 14.84 5.03
C TRP A 72 -6.46 15.70 6.20
N LYS A 73 -6.89 16.93 5.94
CA LYS A 73 -7.45 17.84 6.94
C LYS A 73 -8.98 17.71 6.94
N VAL A 74 -9.54 17.32 8.08
CA VAL A 74 -10.96 16.99 8.23
C VAL A 74 -11.85 18.19 7.92
N ALA A 75 -11.50 19.36 8.46
CA ALA A 75 -12.33 20.58 8.39
C ALA A 75 -12.62 21.06 6.96
N ASN A 76 -11.62 21.01 6.07
CA ASN A 76 -11.74 21.49 4.70
C ASN A 76 -11.79 20.35 3.66
N LYS A 77 -11.72 19.09 4.11
CA LYS A 77 -11.72 17.87 3.30
C LYS A 77 -10.62 17.84 2.22
N LYS A 78 -9.49 18.49 2.46
CA LYS A 78 -8.36 18.52 1.51
C LYS A 78 -7.24 17.58 1.94
N SER A 79 -6.63 16.91 0.96
CA SER A 79 -5.43 16.10 1.13
C SER A 79 -4.21 16.82 0.57
N MET A 80 -3.09 16.73 1.25
CA MET A 80 -1.77 17.14 0.76
C MET A 80 -0.83 15.96 0.72
N ILE A 81 0.05 15.94 -0.30
CA ILE A 81 1.15 14.96 -0.38
C ILE A 81 2.25 15.42 0.58
N VAL A 82 2.83 14.46 1.28
CA VAL A 82 3.97 14.68 2.17
C VAL A 82 5.22 14.19 1.46
N GLU A 83 6.20 15.08 1.34
CA GLU A 83 7.53 14.71 0.85
C GLU A 83 8.35 14.07 1.98
N PRO A 84 9.24 13.11 1.66
CA PRO A 84 10.15 12.55 2.64
C PRO A 84 11.00 13.63 3.32
N PRO A 85 11.31 13.48 4.62
CA PRO A 85 12.29 14.33 5.30
C PRO A 85 13.64 14.33 4.56
N SER A 86 14.28 15.51 4.50
CA SER A 86 15.55 15.72 3.81
C SER A 86 16.65 14.74 4.24
N GLU A 87 16.66 14.41 5.53
CA GLU A 87 17.63 13.51 6.17
C GLU A 87 17.60 12.09 5.58
N LEU A 88 16.44 11.63 5.09
CA LEU A 88 16.31 10.30 4.49
C LEU A 88 16.67 10.28 3.01
N THR A 89 16.57 11.42 2.33
CA THR A 89 16.96 11.57 0.92
C THR A 89 18.47 11.75 0.73
N GLU A 90 19.18 12.33 1.70
CA GLU A 90 20.63 12.54 1.63
C GLU A 90 21.44 11.25 1.80
N ILE A 91 20.89 10.22 2.45
CA ILE A 91 21.58 8.94 2.72
C ILE A 91 21.75 8.08 1.45
N ASN A 92 21.01 8.36 0.38
CA ASN A 92 21.02 7.57 -0.85
C ASN A 92 21.79 8.23 -2.03
N GLN A 93 22.60 9.25 -1.75
CA GLN A 93 23.56 9.85 -2.70
C GLN A 93 24.98 9.38 -2.43
#